data_AF-B1P5E0-F1
#
_entry.id   AF-B1P5E0-F1
#
_cell.length_a   1.000
_cell.length_b   1.000
_cell.length_c   1.000
_cell.angle_alpha   90.00
_cell.angle_beta   90.00
_cell.angle_gamma   90.00
#
_symmetry.space_group_name_H-M   'P 1'
#
loop_
_entity.id
_entity.type
_entity.pdbx_description
1 polymer ?
#
loop_
_entity_poly.entity_id
_entity_poly.type
_entity_poly.pdbx_seq_one_letter_code
_entity_poly.pdbx_strand_id
1 'polypeptide(L)'
;MFGIFFLSVGNRCHIYFFPEYYSYAWHYLSFFAIIECKTNQQVRFLPCFSRKVKASASRQACIVYMTSVVVVGTQWGDEGKGKITDFLSADAEVIARYQGGDNAGHTIVIDGKKFKLHLIPSGIFFPEKISVIGNGVVVNPKSLVKELAYLHEEGVTTDNLRISDRAHVILPYHIKLDQLQEESKGDNKIGTTIKGIGPAYMDKAARVGIRIADLLDKEIFAERLRINLAEKNRLFEKMYDSTAIGCDA
;
A
#
# COMPACT_ATOMS: atom_id res chain seq x y z
N MET A 1 -10.85 8.50 13.16
CA MET A 1 -10.42 7.83 11.91
C MET A 1 -11.21 6.52 11.83
N PHE A 2 -12.20 6.43 10.94
CA PHE A 2 -13.09 5.26 10.85
C PHE A 2 -12.33 4.05 10.32
N GLY A 3 -12.18 3.02 11.14
CA GLY A 3 -11.67 1.71 10.73
C GLY A 3 -12.84 0.75 10.53
N ILE A 4 -13.07 0.30 9.31
CA ILE A 4 -13.94 -0.84 9.03
C ILE A 4 -13.16 -2.10 9.42
N PHE A 5 -13.70 -2.88 10.36
CA PHE A 5 -13.10 -4.13 10.81
C PHE A 5 -13.60 -5.31 9.96
N PHE A 6 -12.67 -6.13 9.50
CA PHE A 6 -12.96 -7.46 8.93
C PHE A 6 -12.36 -8.50 9.87
N LEU A 7 -13.22 -9.35 10.45
CA LEU A 7 -12.79 -10.57 11.11
C LEU A 7 -13.35 -11.75 10.32
N SER A 8 -12.49 -12.60 9.79
CA SER A 8 -12.88 -13.85 9.13
C SER A 8 -12.56 -15.00 10.09
N VAL A 9 -13.60 -15.74 10.50
CA VAL A 9 -13.45 -17.04 11.19
C VAL A 9 -14.29 -18.06 10.43
N GLY A 10 -13.63 -18.86 9.58
CA GLY A 10 -14.25 -19.88 8.74
C GLY A 10 -15.08 -19.34 7.56
N ASN A 11 -15.92 -20.20 6.96
CA ASN A 11 -16.73 -19.92 5.75
C ASN A 11 -17.85 -18.86 5.94
N ARG A 12 -17.76 -17.97 6.94
CA ARG A 12 -18.70 -16.87 7.16
C ARG A 12 -17.94 -15.61 7.53
N CYS A 13 -18.09 -14.57 6.71
CA CYS A 13 -17.66 -13.22 7.03
C CYS A 13 -18.77 -12.56 7.87
N HIS A 14 -18.46 -12.21 9.12
CA HIS A 14 -19.34 -11.43 9.98
C HIS A 14 -18.88 -9.97 9.96
N ILE A 15 -19.73 -9.07 9.49
CA ILE A 15 -19.49 -7.62 9.50
C ILE A 15 -20.12 -7.08 10.79
N TYR A 16 -19.31 -6.52 11.67
CA TYR A 16 -19.79 -5.86 12.88
C TYR A 16 -19.67 -4.34 12.70
N PHE A 17 -20.80 -3.64 12.71
CA PHE A 17 -20.85 -2.19 12.88
C PHE A 17 -21.00 -1.88 14.36
N PHE A 18 -20.01 -1.22 14.96
CA PHE A 18 -20.18 -0.55 16.24
C PHE A 18 -20.53 0.93 15.99
N PRO A 19 -21.75 1.39 16.30
CA PRO A 19 -22.00 2.81 16.45
C PRO A 19 -21.47 3.26 17.81
N GLU A 20 -20.43 4.09 17.84
CA GLU A 20 -20.23 4.98 18.99
C GLU A 20 -21.22 6.13 18.86
N TYR A 21 -22.14 6.26 19.81
CA TYR A 21 -22.58 7.58 20.26
C TYR A 21 -22.97 7.57 21.74
N TYR A 22 -22.62 8.70 22.36
CA TYR A 22 -22.86 9.15 23.73
C TYR A 22 -24.17 8.68 24.38
N SER A 23 -24.03 8.36 25.67
CA SER A 23 -25.00 8.43 26.79
C SER A 23 -26.47 8.66 26.45
N TYR A 24 -27.33 7.68 26.77
CA TYR A 24 -28.48 7.73 27.70
C TYR A 24 -29.39 6.51 27.46
N ALA A 25 -30.06 6.07 28.52
CA ALA A 25 -30.61 4.74 28.70
C ALA A 25 -31.86 4.36 27.85
N TRP A 26 -32.13 3.04 27.86
CA TRP A 26 -33.40 2.31 27.65
C TRP A 26 -33.63 1.54 26.32
N HIS A 27 -33.54 0.21 26.47
CA HIS A 27 -34.35 -0.89 25.89
C HIS A 27 -34.42 -1.20 24.37
N TYR A 28 -33.94 -2.41 24.05
CA TYR A 28 -34.45 -3.42 23.11
C TYR A 28 -35.09 -2.99 21.77
N LEU A 29 -34.39 -3.29 20.67
CA LEU A 29 -34.76 -4.30 19.64
C LEU A 29 -33.81 -4.12 18.44
N SER A 30 -32.80 -4.98 18.31
CA SER A 30 -31.87 -4.97 17.18
C SER A 30 -32.57 -5.49 15.92
N PHE A 31 -32.96 -4.57 15.04
CA PHE A 31 -33.27 -4.90 13.65
C PHE A 31 -31.97 -5.30 12.94
N PHE A 32 -31.80 -6.60 12.67
CA PHE A 32 -30.71 -7.12 11.83
C PHE A 32 -31.07 -6.93 10.36
N ALA A 33 -30.37 -6.03 9.66
CA ALA A 33 -30.36 -6.01 8.21
C ALA A 33 -29.18 -6.85 7.69
N ILE A 34 -29.47 -8.04 7.18
CA ILE A 34 -28.51 -8.91 6.50
C ILE A 34 -28.36 -8.40 5.07
N ILE A 35 -27.20 -7.86 4.70
CA ILE A 35 -26.87 -7.62 3.28
C ILE A 35 -26.00 -8.80 2.81
N GLU A 36 -26.61 -9.71 2.06
CA GLU A 36 -25.99 -10.87 1.44
C GLU A 36 -25.32 -10.43 0.12
N CYS A 37 -24.00 -10.31 0.07
CA CYS A 37 -23.30 -10.08 -1.21
C CYS A 37 -22.97 -11.43 -1.86
N LYS A 38 -23.92 -12.00 -2.60
CA LYS A 38 -23.66 -13.08 -3.56
C LYS A 38 -23.05 -12.49 -4.82
N THR A 39 -21.72 -12.49 -4.95
CA THR A 39 -21.10 -12.32 -6.27
C THR A 39 -21.25 -13.61 -7.07
N ASN A 40 -22.42 -13.79 -7.66
CA ASN A 40 -22.68 -14.81 -8.67
C ASN A 40 -22.09 -14.33 -10.01
N GLN A 41 -20.77 -14.45 -10.20
CA GLN A 41 -20.17 -14.21 -11.51
C GLN A 41 -20.28 -15.46 -12.38
N GLN A 42 -21.07 -15.32 -13.45
CA GLN A 42 -21.30 -16.34 -14.46
C GLN A 42 -19.99 -16.86 -15.06
N VAL A 43 -19.94 -18.19 -15.15
CA VAL A 43 -18.92 -18.99 -15.81
C VAL A 43 -18.84 -18.64 -17.30
N ARG A 44 -17.66 -18.23 -17.79
CA ARG A 44 -17.28 -18.36 -19.21
C ARG A 44 -16.20 -19.43 -19.34
N PHE A 45 -16.56 -20.56 -19.95
CA PHE A 45 -15.62 -21.59 -20.37
C PHE A 45 -14.77 -21.06 -21.54
N LEU A 46 -13.45 -21.01 -21.36
CA LEU A 46 -12.51 -20.99 -22.48
C LEU A 46 -12.23 -22.45 -22.89
N PRO A 47 -12.34 -22.83 -24.17
CA PRO A 47 -12.01 -24.18 -24.60
C PRO A 47 -10.48 -24.36 -24.58
N CYS A 48 -9.99 -25.15 -23.63
CA CYS A 48 -8.61 -25.62 -23.63
C CYS A 48 -8.47 -26.77 -24.64
N PHE A 49 -7.45 -26.66 -25.48
CA PHE A 49 -7.16 -27.49 -26.63
C PHE A 49 -6.86 -28.94 -26.22
N SER A 50 -7.68 -29.86 -26.73
CA SER A 50 -7.41 -31.28 -27.04
C SER A 50 -6.18 -31.97 -26.40
N ARG A 51 -6.42 -32.79 -25.37
CA ARG A 51 -5.77 -34.11 -25.21
C ARG A 51 -6.78 -35.10 -24.63
N LYS A 52 -7.07 -36.15 -25.40
CA LYS A 52 -8.02 -37.23 -25.07
C LYS A 52 -7.62 -37.92 -23.75
N VAL A 53 -8.38 -37.68 -22.69
CA VAL A 53 -8.41 -38.56 -21.51
C VAL A 53 -9.78 -39.23 -21.49
N LYS A 54 -9.77 -40.57 -21.46
CA LYS A 54 -10.97 -41.42 -21.42
C LYS A 54 -11.82 -41.06 -20.21
N ALA A 55 -13.11 -40.90 -20.44
CA ALA A 55 -14.09 -40.50 -19.46
C ALA A 55 -14.33 -41.61 -18.42
N SER A 56 -13.88 -41.37 -17.19
CA SER A 56 -14.53 -41.85 -15.97
C SER A 56 -14.22 -40.83 -14.87
N ALA A 57 -15.04 -39.78 -14.77
CA ALA A 57 -14.86 -38.76 -13.76
C ALA A 57 -16.22 -38.40 -13.17
N SER A 58 -16.43 -38.82 -11.92
CA SER A 58 -17.35 -38.15 -11.02
C SER A 58 -17.05 -36.66 -11.09
N ARG A 59 -18.08 -35.86 -11.39
CA ARG A 59 -17.98 -34.39 -11.41
C ARG A 59 -17.87 -33.90 -9.96
N GLN A 60 -16.69 -34.05 -9.36
CA GLN A 60 -16.37 -33.33 -8.13
C GLN A 60 -16.31 -31.85 -8.51
N ALA A 61 -17.27 -31.06 -8.06
CA ALA A 61 -17.16 -29.61 -8.15
C ALA A 61 -15.93 -29.21 -7.30
N CYS A 62 -14.82 -28.84 -7.94
CA CYS A 62 -13.72 -28.18 -7.25
C CYS A 62 -14.24 -26.81 -6.80
N ILE A 63 -14.64 -26.73 -5.53
CA ILE A 63 -14.83 -25.45 -4.86
C ILE A 63 -13.43 -24.87 -4.68
N VAL A 64 -13.07 -23.91 -5.53
CA VAL A 64 -11.83 -23.12 -5.35
C VAL A 64 -12.11 -22.12 -4.24
N TYR A 65 -11.62 -22.41 -3.04
CA TYR A 65 -11.69 -21.47 -1.93
C TYR A 65 -10.69 -20.34 -2.18
N MET A 66 -11.17 -19.11 -2.30
CA MET A 66 -10.31 -17.93 -2.31
C MET A 66 -9.96 -17.57 -0.87
N THR A 67 -8.68 -17.67 -0.52
CA THR A 67 -8.15 -17.26 0.79
C THR A 67 -7.51 -15.88 0.67
N SER A 68 -7.89 -14.95 1.55
CA SER A 68 -7.29 -13.63 1.64
C SER A 68 -7.15 -13.25 3.12
N VAL A 69 -5.93 -12.94 3.53
CA VAL A 69 -5.60 -12.57 4.91
C VAL A 69 -5.03 -11.16 4.92
N VAL A 70 -5.48 -10.35 5.88
CA VAL A 70 -4.99 -8.97 6.05
C VAL A 70 -4.33 -8.84 7.42
N VAL A 71 -3.09 -8.37 7.43
CA VAL A 71 -2.36 -8.05 8.67
C VAL A 71 -2.44 -6.54 8.89
N VAL A 72 -3.06 -6.15 10.01
CA VAL A 72 -3.20 -4.74 10.42
C VAL A 72 -2.64 -4.54 11.83
N GLY A 73 -2.17 -3.33 12.10
CA GLY A 73 -1.77 -2.92 13.44
C GLY A 73 -2.98 -2.35 14.15
N THR A 74 -3.17 -2.71 15.42
CA THR A 74 -4.30 -2.24 16.23
C THR A 74 -3.93 -1.07 17.13
N GLN A 75 -2.66 -0.66 17.14
CA GLN A 75 -2.11 0.39 17.99
C GLN A 75 -1.49 1.50 17.11
N TRP A 76 -0.48 2.21 17.63
CA TRP A 76 0.18 3.34 16.97
C TRP A 76 1.53 2.95 16.34
N GLY A 77 1.62 1.77 15.72
CA GLY A 77 2.84 1.30 15.08
C GLY A 77 3.66 0.34 15.95
N ASP A 78 4.67 -0.27 15.33
CA ASP A 78 5.63 -1.19 15.96
C ASP A 78 5.05 -2.40 16.73
N GLU A 79 3.86 -2.87 16.36
CA GLU A 79 3.23 -4.07 16.95
C GLU A 79 3.87 -5.39 16.49
N GLY A 80 5.03 -5.34 15.82
CA GLY A 80 5.69 -6.52 15.27
C GLY A 80 5.01 -7.09 14.01
N LYS A 81 4.19 -6.29 13.30
CA LYS A 81 3.50 -6.69 12.06
C LYS A 81 4.43 -7.39 11.06
N GLY A 82 5.65 -6.89 10.91
CA GLY A 82 6.65 -7.47 9.99
C GLY A 82 6.92 -8.95 10.27
N LYS A 83 7.00 -9.35 11.55
CA LYS A 83 7.24 -10.76 11.94
C LYS A 83 6.05 -11.66 11.63
N ILE A 84 4.83 -11.15 11.83
CA ILE A 84 3.59 -11.89 11.51
C ILE A 84 3.41 -12.00 9.99
N THR A 85 3.64 -10.92 9.26
CA THR A 85 3.60 -10.92 7.80
C THR A 85 4.64 -11.85 7.21
N ASP A 86 5.85 -11.90 7.77
CA ASP A 86 6.89 -12.84 7.35
C ASP A 86 6.45 -14.30 7.54
N PHE A 87 5.95 -14.65 8.73
CA PHE A 87 5.41 -15.98 9.01
C PHE A 87 4.27 -16.38 8.06
N LEU A 88 3.29 -15.50 7.85
CA LEU A 88 2.17 -15.76 6.95
C LEU A 88 2.56 -15.75 5.47
N SER A 89 3.65 -15.07 5.12
CA SER A 89 4.14 -15.03 3.74
C SER A 89 4.71 -16.37 3.28
N ALA A 90 5.05 -17.27 4.20
CA ALA A 90 5.52 -18.62 3.87
C ALA A 90 4.52 -19.39 3.00
N ASP A 91 3.22 -19.30 3.33
CA ASP A 91 2.13 -20.01 2.64
C ASP A 91 1.40 -19.13 1.60
N ALA A 92 1.75 -17.85 1.49
CA ALA A 92 1.09 -16.93 0.57
C ALA A 92 1.72 -16.96 -0.83
N GLU A 93 0.89 -16.91 -1.86
CA GLU A 93 1.34 -16.78 -3.26
C GLU A 93 1.59 -15.32 -3.66
N VAL A 94 0.87 -14.39 -3.04
CA VAL A 94 0.94 -12.95 -3.33
C VAL A 94 0.99 -12.16 -2.03
N ILE A 95 1.99 -11.29 -1.91
CA ILE A 95 2.17 -10.39 -0.77
C ILE A 95 2.04 -8.95 -1.27
N ALA A 96 1.03 -8.24 -0.78
CA ALA A 96 0.72 -6.89 -1.24
C ALA A 96 0.83 -5.85 -0.12
N ARG A 97 1.53 -4.75 -0.41
CA ARG A 97 1.43 -3.53 0.38
C ARG A 97 0.34 -2.63 -0.21
N TYR A 98 -0.56 -2.16 0.64
CA TYR A 98 -1.73 -1.41 0.20
C TYR A 98 -1.71 0.09 0.55
N GLN A 99 -0.90 0.54 1.50
CA GLN A 99 -0.83 1.95 1.94
C GLN A 99 0.56 2.32 2.49
N GLY A 100 0.75 3.61 2.77
CA GLY A 100 1.96 4.17 3.36
C GLY A 100 3.01 4.45 2.30
N GLY A 101 4.27 4.49 2.71
CA GLY A 101 5.43 4.67 1.84
C GLY A 101 6.69 4.08 2.46
N ASP A 102 7.82 4.74 2.26
CA ASP A 102 9.11 4.39 2.86
C ASP A 102 9.21 4.82 4.34
N ASN A 103 8.15 5.37 4.93
CA ASN A 103 8.01 5.63 6.36
C ASN A 103 7.80 4.35 7.19
N ALA A 104 7.31 3.29 6.56
CA ALA A 104 7.28 1.98 7.17
C ALA A 104 8.65 1.28 7.02
N GLY A 105 8.95 0.39 7.96
CA GLY A 105 10.12 -0.46 7.90
C GLY A 105 9.84 -1.79 8.58
N HIS A 106 10.40 -2.87 8.04
CA HIS A 106 10.45 -4.14 8.74
C HIS A 106 11.80 -4.79 8.51
N THR A 107 12.31 -5.44 9.55
CA THR A 107 13.55 -6.21 9.47
C THR A 107 13.19 -7.68 9.37
N ILE A 108 13.74 -8.36 8.36
CA ILE A 108 13.59 -9.79 8.17
C ILE A 108 14.94 -10.45 8.44
N VAL A 109 14.91 -11.65 9.00
CA VAL A 109 16.11 -12.47 9.21
C VAL A 109 15.97 -13.73 8.38
N ILE A 110 16.84 -13.89 7.38
CA ILE A 110 16.89 -15.07 6.52
C ILE A 110 18.28 -15.67 6.67
N ASP A 111 18.36 -16.94 7.07
CA ASP A 111 19.62 -17.66 7.28
C ASP A 111 20.64 -16.89 8.14
N GLY A 112 20.15 -16.22 9.18
CA GLY A 112 20.97 -15.42 10.11
C GLY A 112 21.35 -14.02 9.59
N LYS A 113 21.04 -13.69 8.34
CA LYS A 113 21.29 -12.37 7.74
C LYS A 113 20.10 -11.45 7.92
N LYS A 114 20.35 -10.21 8.35
CA LYS A 114 19.34 -9.18 8.60
C LYS A 114 19.15 -8.31 7.36
N PHE A 115 17.93 -8.28 6.83
CA PHE A 115 17.52 -7.38 5.76
C PHE A 115 16.56 -6.33 6.28
N LYS A 116 16.79 -5.07 5.92
CA LYS A 116 15.90 -3.96 6.27
C LYS A 116 15.15 -3.50 5.04
N LEU A 117 13.84 -3.73 5.02
CA LEU A 117 12.97 -3.33 3.92
C LEU A 117 12.08 -2.15 4.35
N HIS A 118 11.90 -1.22 3.43
CA HIS A 118 11.09 -0.01 3.62
C HIS A 118 9.85 -0.01 2.77
N LEU A 119 9.97 -0.06 1.43
CA LEU A 119 8.83 -0.08 0.50
C LEU A 119 8.49 -1.48 0.03
N ILE A 120 9.50 -2.31 -0.21
CA ILE A 120 9.36 -3.60 -0.85
C ILE A 120 8.67 -4.58 0.13
N PRO A 121 7.66 -5.36 -0.31
CA PRO A 121 7.04 -6.39 0.52
C PRO A 121 8.00 -7.51 0.91
N SER A 122 7.77 -8.15 2.06
CA SER A 122 8.58 -9.28 2.56
C SER A 122 8.64 -10.48 1.62
N GLY A 123 7.63 -10.66 0.76
CA GLY A 123 7.58 -11.72 -0.23
C GLY A 123 8.69 -11.68 -1.28
N ILE A 124 9.49 -10.60 -1.33
CA ILE A 124 10.53 -10.42 -2.36
C ILE A 124 11.61 -11.49 -2.32
N PHE A 125 11.86 -12.08 -1.14
CA PHE A 125 12.88 -13.13 -0.96
C PHE A 125 12.51 -14.49 -1.54
N PHE A 126 11.26 -14.65 -2.00
CA PHE A 126 10.74 -15.89 -2.57
C PHE A 126 10.43 -15.69 -4.06
N PRO A 127 11.29 -16.16 -4.98
CA PRO A 127 11.14 -15.89 -6.42
C PRO A 127 9.81 -16.37 -7.02
N GLU A 128 9.21 -17.41 -6.45
CA GLU A 128 7.93 -17.98 -6.86
C GLU A 128 6.72 -17.16 -6.40
N LYS A 129 6.88 -16.24 -5.44
CA LYS A 129 5.80 -15.43 -4.86
C LYS A 129 5.79 -14.04 -5.46
N ILE A 130 4.60 -13.49 -5.73
CA ILE A 130 4.47 -12.15 -6.29
C ILE A 130 4.44 -11.10 -5.18
N SER A 131 5.33 -10.11 -5.27
CA SER A 131 5.36 -8.96 -4.36
C SER A 131 4.73 -7.75 -5.02
N VAL A 132 3.71 -7.16 -4.41
CA VAL A 132 2.93 -6.06 -5.01
C VAL A 132 3.02 -4.78 -4.17
N ILE A 133 3.36 -3.66 -4.82
CA ILE A 133 3.16 -2.31 -4.31
C ILE A 133 1.85 -1.78 -4.92
N GLY A 134 0.80 -1.72 -4.11
CA GLY A 134 -0.54 -1.31 -4.54
C GLY A 134 -0.69 0.21 -4.76
N ASN A 135 -1.80 0.61 -5.39
CA ASN A 135 -2.10 2.00 -5.75
C ASN A 135 -2.34 2.94 -4.55
N GLY A 136 -2.54 2.39 -3.35
CA GLY A 136 -2.70 3.18 -2.13
C GLY A 136 -1.37 3.65 -1.54
N VAL A 137 -0.23 3.13 -2.02
CA VAL A 137 1.12 3.50 -1.57
C VAL A 137 1.58 4.80 -2.23
N VAL A 138 2.30 5.63 -1.47
CA VAL A 138 3.11 6.75 -1.97
C VAL A 138 4.57 6.30 -2.08
N VAL A 139 5.07 6.22 -3.30
CA VAL A 139 6.36 5.61 -3.64
C VAL A 139 7.40 6.70 -3.81
N ASN A 140 8.48 6.63 -3.05
CA ASN A 140 9.68 7.45 -3.28
C ASN A 140 10.61 6.70 -4.25
N PRO A 141 10.77 7.15 -5.51
CA PRO A 141 11.59 6.43 -6.49
C PRO A 141 13.06 6.33 -6.07
N LYS A 142 13.59 7.36 -5.40
CA LYS A 142 14.98 7.36 -4.92
C LYS A 142 15.18 6.32 -3.83
N SER A 143 14.24 6.19 -2.90
CA SER A 143 14.29 5.15 -1.87
C SER A 143 14.11 3.75 -2.47
N LEU A 144 13.15 3.59 -3.40
CA LEU A 144 12.90 2.32 -4.07
C LEU A 144 14.12 1.81 -4.84
N VAL A 145 14.76 2.67 -5.65
CA VAL A 145 15.96 2.29 -6.43
C VAL A 145 17.11 1.89 -5.51
N LYS A 146 17.31 2.62 -4.40
CA LYS A 146 18.33 2.25 -3.40
C LYS A 146 18.04 0.89 -2.77
N GLU A 147 16.78 0.63 -2.44
CA GLU A 147 16.36 -0.64 -1.84
C GLU A 147 16.52 -1.81 -2.81
N LEU A 148 16.19 -1.61 -4.09
CA LEU A 148 16.43 -2.59 -5.16
C LEU A 148 17.92 -2.88 -5.36
N ALA A 149 18.76 -1.84 -5.43
CA ALA A 149 20.20 -1.99 -5.57
C ALA A 149 20.80 -2.77 -4.39
N TYR A 150 20.40 -2.44 -3.16
CA TYR A 150 20.78 -3.17 -1.96
C TYR A 150 20.38 -4.66 -2.05
N LEU A 151 19.16 -4.97 -2.49
CA LEU A 151 18.73 -6.36 -2.65
C LEU A 151 19.54 -7.12 -3.71
N HIS A 152 19.85 -6.47 -4.83
CA HIS A 152 20.65 -7.06 -5.91
C HIS A 152 22.09 -7.33 -5.48
N GLU A 153 22.70 -6.41 -4.74
CA GLU A 153 24.04 -6.57 -4.14
C GLU A 153 24.09 -7.78 -3.20
N GLU A 154 22.99 -8.06 -2.50
CA GLU A 154 22.87 -9.20 -1.59
C GLU A 154 22.44 -10.51 -2.29
N GLY A 155 22.33 -10.50 -3.63
CA GLY A 155 22.00 -11.66 -4.45
C GLY A 155 20.51 -11.99 -4.56
N VAL A 156 19.63 -11.08 -4.17
CA VAL A 156 18.17 -11.28 -4.21
C VAL A 156 17.62 -10.78 -5.54
N THR A 157 16.97 -11.65 -6.32
CA THR A 157 16.28 -11.26 -7.56
C THR A 157 14.96 -10.55 -7.25
N THR A 158 14.57 -9.56 -8.06
CA THR A 158 13.34 -8.78 -7.84
C THR A 158 12.34 -8.89 -9.00
N ASP A 159 12.46 -9.92 -9.83
CA ASP A 159 11.62 -10.15 -11.02
C ASP A 159 10.16 -10.41 -10.69
N ASN A 160 9.88 -10.75 -9.44
CA ASN A 160 8.56 -10.96 -8.86
C ASN A 160 7.92 -9.69 -8.29
N LEU A 161 8.60 -8.53 -8.34
CA LEU A 161 8.05 -7.25 -7.90
C LEU A 161 7.09 -6.67 -8.95
N ARG A 162 5.92 -6.21 -8.50
CA ARG A 162 4.91 -5.51 -9.30
C ARG A 162 4.58 -4.19 -8.63
N ILE A 163 4.64 -3.10 -9.37
CA ILE A 163 4.35 -1.76 -8.87
C ILE A 163 3.13 -1.24 -9.63
N SER A 164 2.12 -0.77 -8.90
CA SER A 164 0.96 -0.16 -9.52
C SER A 164 1.33 1.13 -10.23
N ASP A 165 0.97 1.22 -11.50
CA ASP A 165 0.94 2.43 -12.33
C ASP A 165 0.16 3.60 -11.68
N ARG A 166 -0.81 3.31 -10.82
CA ARG A 166 -1.65 4.28 -10.10
C ARG A 166 -1.11 4.70 -8.74
N ALA A 167 -0.01 4.11 -8.27
CA ALA A 167 0.66 4.57 -7.06
C ALA A 167 1.18 6.01 -7.26
N HIS A 168 1.13 6.82 -6.20
CA HIS A 168 1.57 8.23 -6.27
C HIS A 168 3.06 8.33 -5.98
N VAL A 169 3.71 9.36 -6.52
CA VAL A 169 5.15 9.55 -6.45
C VAL A 169 5.51 10.60 -5.41
N ILE A 170 6.45 10.27 -4.52
CA ILE A 170 7.09 11.22 -3.62
C ILE A 170 8.25 11.89 -4.38
N LEU A 171 8.28 13.21 -4.36
CA LEU A 171 9.26 14.06 -5.04
C LEU A 171 9.94 14.96 -3.99
N PRO A 172 11.10 15.57 -4.30
CA PRO A 172 11.86 16.35 -3.31
C PRO A 172 11.06 17.49 -2.66
N TYR A 173 10.16 18.13 -3.41
CA TYR A 173 9.30 19.18 -2.87
C TYR A 173 8.31 18.67 -1.81
N HIS A 174 7.91 17.39 -1.84
CA HIS A 174 7.10 16.80 -0.78
C HIS A 174 7.88 16.69 0.53
N ILE A 175 9.16 16.31 0.46
CA ILE A 175 10.03 16.20 1.65
C ILE A 175 10.25 17.59 2.25
N LYS A 176 10.55 18.59 1.42
CA LYS A 176 10.70 19.98 1.89
C LYS A 176 9.41 20.51 2.51
N LEU A 177 8.25 20.25 1.88
CA LEU A 177 6.97 20.69 2.44
C LEU A 177 6.66 20.02 3.78
N ASP A 178 7.00 18.74 3.96
CA ASP A 178 6.87 18.01 5.23
C ASP A 178 7.70 18.69 6.34
N GLN A 179 8.95 19.06 6.03
CA GLN A 179 9.84 19.78 6.95
C GLN A 179 9.25 21.14 7.37
N LEU A 180 8.88 21.97 6.38
CA LEU A 180 8.34 23.30 6.63
C LEU A 180 7.02 23.26 7.41
N GLN A 181 6.16 22.27 7.13
CA GLN A 181 4.91 22.08 7.86
C GLN A 181 5.16 21.70 9.32
N GLU A 182 6.11 20.82 9.61
CA GLU A 182 6.47 20.46 10.98
C GLU A 182 7.10 21.63 11.74
N GLU A 183 8.00 22.39 11.10
CA GLU A 183 8.62 23.59 11.68
C GLU A 183 7.57 24.65 12.00
N SER A 184 6.63 24.91 11.08
CA SER A 184 5.57 25.91 11.26
C SER A 184 4.61 25.62 12.40
N LYS A 185 4.49 24.35 12.83
CA LYS A 185 3.63 23.96 13.96
C LYS A 185 4.29 24.17 15.32
N GLY A 186 5.60 24.42 15.36
CA GLY A 186 6.36 24.60 16.60
C GLY A 186 6.14 23.45 17.58
N ASP A 187 5.64 23.77 18.77
CA ASP A 187 5.38 22.79 19.83
C ASP A 187 4.28 21.78 19.49
N ASN A 188 3.41 22.10 18.52
CA ASN A 188 2.32 21.24 18.06
C ASN A 188 2.73 20.35 16.87
N LYS A 189 4.03 20.11 16.69
CA LYS A 189 4.54 19.18 15.67
C LYS A 189 3.93 17.78 15.85
N ILE A 190 3.69 17.09 14.74
CA ILE A 190 3.15 15.74 14.76
C ILE A 190 4.25 14.72 15.07
N GLY A 191 5.50 15.03 14.69
CA GLY A 191 6.61 14.08 14.69
C GLY A 191 6.61 13.22 13.43
N THR A 192 6.45 13.84 12.24
CA THR A 192 6.47 13.08 10.99
C THR A 192 7.84 12.45 10.72
N THR A 193 7.88 11.44 9.86
CA THR A 193 9.15 10.83 9.44
C THR A 193 9.98 11.72 8.52
N ILE A 194 9.47 12.90 8.12
CA ILE A 194 10.13 13.82 7.21
C ILE A 194 10.49 13.12 5.88
N LYS A 195 9.53 12.36 5.36
CA LYS A 195 9.67 11.62 4.09
C LYS A 195 8.71 12.09 3.01
N GLY A 196 7.89 13.11 3.28
CA GLY A 196 6.94 13.63 2.32
C GLY A 196 5.66 12.79 2.17
N ILE A 197 5.38 11.89 3.13
CA ILE A 197 4.19 11.01 3.08
C ILE A 197 2.90 11.83 3.11
N GLY A 198 2.78 12.74 4.08
CA GLY A 198 1.62 13.62 4.23
C GLY A 198 1.41 14.48 2.99
N PRO A 199 2.41 15.28 2.58
CA PRO A 199 2.33 16.08 1.35
C PRO A 199 1.97 15.30 0.09
N ALA A 200 2.51 14.08 -0.11
CA ALA A 200 2.15 13.27 -1.27
C ALA A 200 0.69 12.79 -1.23
N TYR A 201 0.16 12.45 -0.05
CA TYR A 201 -1.26 12.15 0.10
C TYR A 201 -2.15 13.39 -0.06
N MET A 202 -1.67 14.58 0.32
CA MET A 202 -2.37 15.84 0.06
C MET A 202 -2.50 16.09 -1.44
N ASP A 203 -1.42 15.95 -2.20
CA ASP A 203 -1.44 16.13 -3.66
C ASP A 203 -2.33 15.08 -4.35
N LYS A 204 -2.37 13.84 -3.82
CA LYS A 204 -3.32 12.80 -4.24
C LYS A 204 -4.77 13.23 -4.00
N ALA A 205 -5.10 13.73 -2.82
CA ALA A 205 -6.45 14.20 -2.48
C ALA A 205 -6.85 15.44 -3.29
N ALA A 206 -5.90 16.33 -3.57
CA ALA A 206 -6.08 17.52 -4.40
C ALA A 206 -6.19 17.21 -5.90
N ARG A 207 -5.89 15.96 -6.33
CA ARG A 207 -5.89 15.49 -7.72
C ARG A 207 -4.81 16.14 -8.60
N VAL A 208 -3.75 16.63 -7.98
CA VAL A 208 -2.57 17.22 -8.66
C VAL A 208 -1.33 16.31 -8.60
N GLY A 209 -1.41 15.23 -7.82
CA GLY A 209 -0.31 14.30 -7.64
C GLY A 209 0.14 13.62 -8.93
N ILE A 210 1.45 13.41 -9.04
CA ILE A 210 2.08 12.65 -10.12
C ILE A 210 2.07 11.17 -9.72
N ARG A 211 1.62 10.30 -10.63
CA ARG A 211 1.58 8.84 -10.42
C ARG A 211 2.72 8.14 -11.15
N ILE A 212 2.95 6.87 -10.84
CA ILE A 212 3.98 6.04 -11.51
C ILE A 212 3.77 6.01 -13.03
N ALA A 213 2.52 5.89 -13.51
CA ALA A 213 2.21 5.96 -14.94
C ALA A 213 2.68 7.28 -15.56
N ASP A 214 2.45 8.40 -14.85
CA ASP A 214 2.80 9.74 -15.32
C ASP A 214 4.32 9.97 -15.24
N LEU A 215 5.03 9.31 -14.31
CA LEU A 215 6.49 9.36 -14.17
C LEU A 215 7.22 8.62 -15.30
N LEU A 216 6.62 7.55 -15.85
CA LEU A 216 7.21 6.75 -16.92
C LEU A 216 7.07 7.42 -18.30
N ASP A 217 6.22 8.43 -18.42
CA ASP A 217 6.06 9.26 -19.63
C ASP A 217 6.80 10.59 -19.42
N LYS A 218 7.86 10.82 -20.19
CA LYS A 218 8.78 11.94 -19.98
C LYS A 218 8.09 13.29 -20.20
N GLU A 219 7.28 13.39 -21.24
CA GLU A 219 6.58 14.61 -21.63
C GLU A 219 5.51 14.97 -20.60
N ILE A 220 4.66 14.00 -20.21
CA ILE A 220 3.63 14.19 -19.18
C ILE A 220 4.26 14.51 -17.83
N PHE A 221 5.33 13.81 -17.46
CA PHE A 221 6.05 14.07 -16.21
C PHE A 221 6.57 15.51 -16.16
N ALA A 222 7.27 15.96 -17.20
CA ALA A 222 7.85 17.30 -17.24
C ALA A 222 6.78 18.40 -17.18
N GLU A 223 5.67 18.23 -17.89
CA GLU A 223 4.55 19.17 -17.87
C GLU A 223 3.95 19.29 -16.46
N ARG A 224 3.60 18.16 -15.85
CA ARG A 224 3.00 18.13 -14.51
C ARG A 224 3.96 18.63 -13.45
N LEU A 225 5.24 18.27 -13.54
CA LEU A 225 6.27 18.74 -12.62
C LEU A 225 6.37 20.26 -12.65
N ARG A 226 6.38 20.87 -13.84
CA ARG A 226 6.44 22.33 -13.99
C ARG A 226 5.24 23.02 -13.35
N ILE A 227 4.03 22.50 -13.56
CA ILE A 227 2.80 23.05 -12.98
C ILE A 227 2.85 22.95 -11.44
N ASN A 228 3.16 21.76 -10.92
CA ASN A 228 3.24 21.53 -9.48
C ASN A 228 4.33 22.37 -8.83
N LEU A 229 5.54 22.43 -9.41
CA LEU A 229 6.63 23.25 -8.88
C LEU A 229 6.31 24.74 -8.87
N ALA A 230 5.63 25.28 -9.88
CA ALA A 230 5.23 26.69 -9.88
C ALA A 230 4.31 27.01 -8.68
N GLU A 231 3.34 26.12 -8.40
CA GLU A 231 2.46 26.27 -7.25
C GLU A 231 3.21 26.09 -5.92
N LYS A 232 4.01 25.02 -5.78
CA LYS A 232 4.74 24.72 -4.55
C LYS A 232 5.82 25.75 -4.26
N ASN A 233 6.51 26.29 -5.25
CA ASN A 233 7.50 27.35 -5.05
C ASN A 233 6.85 28.64 -4.57
N ARG A 234 5.69 29.01 -5.14
CA ARG A 234 4.92 30.15 -4.62
C ARG A 234 4.49 29.91 -3.17
N LEU A 235 4.09 28.68 -2.83
CA LEU A 235 3.77 28.31 -1.44
C LEU A 235 4.99 28.44 -0.53
N PHE A 236 6.15 27.92 -0.93
CA PHE A 236 7.39 27.99 -0.15
C PHE A 236 7.82 29.43 0.10
N GLU A 237 7.82 30.27 -0.93
CA GLU A 237 8.26 31.66 -0.83
C GLU A 237 7.29 32.55 -0.06
N LYS A 238 5.97 32.35 -0.21
CA LYS A 238 4.97 33.29 0.32
C LYS A 238 4.36 32.87 1.65
N MET A 239 4.32 31.57 1.96
CA MET A 239 3.73 31.06 3.21
C MET A 239 4.78 30.60 4.21
N TYR A 240 5.96 30.21 3.74
CA TYR A 240 7.01 29.63 4.59
C TYR A 240 8.33 30.40 4.53
N ASP A 241 8.39 31.53 3.81
CA ASP A 241 9.60 32.33 3.59
C ASP A 241 10.85 31.48 3.22
N SER A 242 10.62 30.39 2.47
CA SER A 242 11.62 29.39 2.12
C SER A 242 11.99 29.47 0.64
N THR A 243 13.19 28.98 0.31
CA THR A 243 13.71 29.01 -1.06
C THR A 243 12.91 28.16 -2.04
N ALA A 244 12.81 28.57 -3.30
CA ALA A 244 12.25 27.73 -4.35
C ALA A 244 13.13 26.48 -4.60
N ILE A 245 12.51 25.41 -5.10
CA ILE A 245 13.21 24.21 -5.61
C ILE A 245 13.20 24.25 -7.14
N GLY A 246 14.34 23.95 -7.76
CA GLY A 246 14.49 23.83 -9.21
C GLY A 246 14.04 22.45 -9.74
N CYS A 247 13.87 22.34 -11.06
CA CYS A 247 13.46 21.09 -11.71
C CYS A 247 14.52 19.97 -11.64
N ASP A 248 15.78 20.32 -11.39
CA ASP A 248 16.92 19.37 -11.37
C ASP A 248 17.24 18.79 -9.98
N ALA A 249 16.43 19.11 -8.97
CA ALA A 249 16.67 18.78 -7.56
C ALA A 249 16.24 17.34 -7.18
#